data_AF-V2TRT0-F1
#
_entry.id   AF-V2TRT0-F1
#
_cell.length_a   1.000
_cell.length_b   1.000
_cell.length_c   1.000
_cell.angle_alpha   90.00
_cell.angle_beta   90.00
_cell.angle_gamma   90.00
#
_symmetry.space_group_name_H-M   'P 1'
#
loop_
_entity.id
_entity.type
_entity.pdbx_description
1 polymer ?
#
loop_
_entity_poly.entity_id
_entity_poly.type
_entity_poly.pdbx_seq_one_letter_code
_entity_poly.pdbx_strand_id
1 'polypeptide(L)'
;MRSNQRLNAVRSLPCVKCGKPAPSEACHANWSEYGKGIGIKASDEFVIPLCRQHHYEFDTYSSMKRDESKLWFEQMLAKTNRMLAMDETEIF
;
A
#
# COMPACT_ATOMS: atom_id res chain seq x y z
N MET A 1 -4.64 -9.81 9.16
CA MET A 1 -5.75 -10.58 8.54
C MET A 1 -5.68 -10.46 7.02
N ARG A 2 -6.09 -11.48 6.27
CA ARG A 2 -6.12 -11.45 4.80
C ARG A 2 -7.51 -11.02 4.30
N SER A 3 -7.59 -10.18 3.27
CA SER A 3 -8.84 -9.70 2.66
C SER A 3 -8.65 -9.44 1.16
N ASN A 4 -9.19 -10.33 0.33
CA ASN A 4 -9.14 -10.16 -1.13
C ASN A 4 -9.91 -8.92 -1.62
N GLN A 5 -11.02 -8.58 -0.95
CA GLN A 5 -11.80 -7.38 -1.26
C GLN A 5 -10.94 -6.12 -1.12
N ARG A 6 -10.24 -5.98 0.03
CA ARG A 6 -9.35 -4.85 0.26
C ARG A 6 -8.20 -4.81 -0.74
N LEU A 7 -7.56 -5.94 -1.03
CA LEU A 7 -6.47 -6.00 -2.00
C LEU A 7 -6.94 -5.60 -3.40
N ASN A 8 -8.14 -5.98 -3.81
CA ASN A 8 -8.69 -5.61 -5.11
C ASN A 8 -9.03 -4.12 -5.17
N ALA A 9 -9.63 -3.57 -4.12
CA ALA A 9 -9.91 -2.13 -4.02
C ALA A 9 -8.62 -1.30 -4.00
N VAL A 10 -7.54 -1.76 -3.37
CA VAL A 10 -6.25 -1.08 -3.46
C VAL A 10 -5.70 -1.13 -4.89
N ARG A 11 -5.78 -2.27 -5.59
CA ARG A 11 -5.25 -2.41 -6.96
C ARG A 11 -5.98 -1.55 -8.00
N SER A 12 -7.24 -1.18 -7.75
CA SER A 12 -8.01 -0.27 -8.62
C SER A 12 -7.63 1.20 -8.44
N LEU A 13 -6.88 1.56 -7.39
CA LEU A 13 -6.40 2.93 -7.18
C LEU A 13 -5.13 3.23 -8.01
N PRO A 14 -4.91 4.50 -8.40
CA PRO A 14 -3.65 4.93 -9.00
C PRO A 14 -2.49 4.84 -8.00
N CYS A 15 -1.27 4.76 -8.52
CA CYS A 15 -0.06 4.72 -7.70
C CYS A 15 0.01 5.96 -6.78
N VAL A 16 0.06 5.77 -5.46
CA VAL A 16 0.06 6.91 -4.51
C VAL A 16 1.33 7.76 -4.56
N LYS A 17 2.44 7.22 -5.09
CA LYS A 17 3.72 7.93 -5.26
C LYS A 17 3.76 8.83 -6.50
N CYS A 18 3.32 8.33 -7.67
CA CYS A 18 3.48 9.04 -8.94
C CYS A 18 2.19 9.29 -9.73
N GLY A 19 1.04 8.83 -9.24
CA GLY A 19 -0.25 9.03 -9.91
C GLY A 19 -0.46 8.18 -11.16
N LYS A 20 0.45 7.24 -11.50
CA LYS A 20 0.23 6.32 -12.61
C LYS A 20 -1.14 5.64 -12.46
N PRO A 21 -1.99 5.64 -13.50
CA PRO A 21 -3.31 5.00 -13.44
C PRO A 21 -3.24 3.53 -13.08
N ALA A 22 -4.35 3.01 -12.57
CA ALA A 22 -4.53 1.58 -12.31
C ALA A 22 -4.33 0.74 -13.60
N PRO A 23 -3.93 -0.55 -13.49
CA PRO A 23 -3.79 -1.31 -12.24
C PRO A 23 -2.49 -0.99 -11.49
N SER A 24 -2.63 -0.80 -10.18
CA SER A 24 -1.50 -0.76 -9.23
C SER A 24 -1.28 -2.15 -8.61
N GLU A 25 -0.13 -2.33 -7.97
CA GLU A 25 0.14 -3.47 -7.10
C GLU A 25 -0.18 -3.11 -5.65
N ALA A 26 -0.65 -4.11 -4.90
CA ALA A 26 -0.91 -4.02 -3.47
C ALA A 26 0.40 -4.23 -2.70
N CYS A 27 1.04 -3.15 -2.27
CA CYS A 27 2.30 -3.16 -1.54
C CYS A 27 2.06 -3.24 -0.03
N HIS A 28 2.52 -4.33 0.60
CA HIS A 28 2.39 -4.56 2.04
C HIS A 28 3.43 -3.78 2.85
N ALA A 29 3.08 -3.41 4.08
CA ALA A 29 4.04 -2.88 5.02
C ALA A 29 5.23 -3.83 5.25
N ASN A 30 6.43 -3.26 5.38
CA ASN A 30 7.67 -4.04 5.44
C ASN A 30 8.20 -4.31 6.87
N TRP A 31 7.49 -3.89 7.91
CA TRP A 31 7.92 -3.99 9.33
C TRP A 31 7.07 -5.00 10.13
N SER A 32 7.69 -5.64 11.12
CA SER A 32 7.09 -6.73 11.90
C SER A 32 5.87 -6.32 12.73
N GLU A 33 5.84 -5.08 13.21
CA GLU A 33 4.70 -4.50 13.96
C GLU A 33 3.37 -4.53 13.18
N TYR A 34 3.43 -4.59 11.85
CA TYR A 34 2.26 -4.71 10.96
C TYR A 34 1.85 -6.18 10.69
N GLY A 35 2.39 -7.11 11.47
CA GLY A 35 2.14 -8.55 11.34
C GLY A 35 3.01 -9.26 10.30
N LYS A 36 4.10 -8.62 9.83
CA LYS A 36 5.08 -9.26 8.95
C LYS A 36 5.94 -10.24 9.76
N GLY A 37 6.17 -11.44 9.20
CA GLY A 37 7.00 -12.48 9.80
C GLY A 37 7.77 -13.27 8.75
N ILE A 38 8.53 -14.27 9.19
CA ILE A 38 9.24 -15.18 8.27
C ILE A 38 8.20 -15.96 7.46
N GLY A 39 8.19 -15.79 6.14
CA GLY A 39 7.21 -16.42 5.25
C GLY A 39 5.79 -15.86 5.36
N ILE A 40 5.57 -14.80 6.14
CA ILE A 40 4.25 -14.22 6.43
C ILE A 40 4.23 -12.76 5.97
N LYS A 41 3.29 -12.42 5.09
CA LYS A 41 3.02 -11.03 4.68
C LYS A 41 2.31 -10.28 5.81
N ALA A 42 2.54 -8.97 5.90
CA ALA A 42 1.80 -8.09 6.80
C ALA A 42 0.28 -8.19 6.56
N SER A 43 -0.50 -7.73 7.54
CA SER A 43 -1.96 -7.67 7.42
C SER A 43 -2.38 -6.89 6.18
N ASP A 44 -3.45 -7.31 5.51
CA ASP A 44 -3.95 -6.63 4.30
C ASP A 44 -4.52 -5.24 4.61
N GLU A 45 -4.75 -4.92 5.90
CA GLU A 45 -5.06 -3.57 6.36
C GLU A 45 -3.90 -2.57 6.13
N PHE A 46 -2.65 -3.04 6.08
CA PHE A 46 -1.46 -2.22 5.90
C PHE A 46 -0.91 -2.39 4.48
N VAL A 47 -1.66 -1.86 3.50
CA VAL A 47 -1.34 -1.98 2.08
C VAL A 47 -1.58 -0.64 1.37
N ILE A 48 -0.68 -0.27 0.46
CA ILE A 48 -0.78 0.92 -0.40
C ILE A 48 -0.70 0.57 -1.90
N PRO A 49 -1.31 1.36 -2.80
CA PRO A 49 -1.25 1.12 -4.24
C PRO A 49 0.03 1.70 -4.85
N LEU A 50 0.92 0.85 -5.36
CA LEU A 50 2.13 1.31 -6.06
C LEU A 50 2.22 0.70 -7.45
N CYS A 51 2.76 1.46 -8.41
CA CYS A 51 3.17 0.84 -9.67
C CYS A 51 4.36 -0.09 -9.43
N ARG A 52 4.55 -1.08 -10.31
CA ARG A 52 5.62 -2.09 -10.20
C ARG A 52 7.00 -1.53 -9.88
N GLN A 53 7.38 -0.41 -10.52
CA GLN A 53 8.67 0.24 -10.27
C GLN A 53 8.77 0.74 -8.82
N HIS A 54 7.81 1.53 -8.36
CA HIS A 54 7.83 2.09 -7.01
C HIS A 54 7.63 1.03 -5.93
N HIS A 55 6.90 -0.04 -6.22
CA HIS A 55 6.77 -1.18 -5.32
C HIS A 55 8.13 -1.85 -5.11
N TYR A 56 8.86 -2.12 -6.20
CA TYR A 56 10.21 -2.67 -6.14
C TYR A 56 11.18 -1.75 -5.38
N GLU A 57 11.18 -0.45 -5.67
CA GLU A 57 12.03 0.52 -4.98
C GLU A 57 11.77 0.57 -3.47
N PHE A 58 10.50 0.44 -3.07
CA PHE A 58 10.10 0.44 -1.67
C PHE A 58 10.52 -0.85 -0.96
N ASP A 59 10.31 -2.02 -1.58
CA ASP A 59 10.69 -3.31 -1.01
C ASP A 59 12.20 -3.49 -0.87
N THR A 60 12.95 -2.91 -1.80
CA THR A 60 14.42 -2.97 -1.81
C THR A 60 15.08 -1.82 -1.05
N TYR A 61 14.29 -0.84 -0.56
CA TYR A 61 14.80 0.39 0.04
C TYR A 61 15.82 1.13 -0.85
N SER A 62 15.64 1.07 -2.16
CA SER A 62 16.59 1.67 -3.11
C SER A 62 16.47 3.19 -3.22
N SER A 63 15.33 3.76 -2.82
CA SER A 63 15.03 5.20 -2.95
C SER A 63 14.96 5.96 -1.63
N MET A 64 14.81 5.27 -0.49
CA MET A 64 14.66 5.86 0.84
C MET A 64 15.25 4.93 1.90
N LYS A 65 15.76 5.49 3.01
CA LYS A 65 16.19 4.68 4.16
C LYS A 65 15.00 3.98 4.82
N ARG A 66 15.26 2.96 5.64
CA ARG A 66 14.20 2.18 6.31
C ARG A 66 13.26 3.04 7.16
N ASP A 67 13.80 3.95 7.97
CA ASP A 67 12.99 4.77 8.87
C ASP A 67 12.18 5.83 8.10
N GLU A 68 12.80 6.46 7.11
CA GLU A 68 12.11 7.40 6.19
C GLU A 68 10.99 6.69 5.42
N SER A 69 11.26 5.47 4.95
CA SER A 69 10.27 4.64 4.25
C SER A 69 9.08 4.30 5.13
N LYS A 70 9.28 4.11 6.44
CA LYS A 70 8.21 3.82 7.40
C LYS A 70 7.29 5.01 7.57
N LEU A 71 7.85 6.18 7.84
CA LEU A 71 7.10 7.43 7.98
C LEU A 71 6.32 7.76 6.70
N TRP A 72 6.97 7.59 5.54
CA TRP A 72 6.32 7.78 4.26
C TRP A 72 5.18 6.79 4.03
N PHE A 73 5.39 5.51 4.37
CA PHE A 73 4.36 4.48 4.23
C PHE A 73 3.13 4.78 5.08
N GLU A 74 3.30 5.20 6.33
CA GLU A 74 2.19 5.57 7.23
C GLU A 74 1.34 6.72 6.65
N GLN A 75 1.99 7.75 6.10
CA GLN A 75 1.31 8.85 5.42
C GLN A 75 0.54 8.38 4.19
N MET A 76 1.15 7.52 3.37
CA MET A 76 0.52 6.97 2.18
C MET A 76 -0.61 5.99 2.50
N LEU A 77 -0.53 5.26 3.61
CA LEU A 77 -1.58 4.40 4.11
C LEU A 77 -2.80 5.23 4.53
N ALA A 78 -2.59 6.31 5.28
CA ALA A 78 -3.67 7.24 5.64
C ALA A 78 -4.31 7.89 4.40
N LYS A 79 -3.53 8.20 3.36
CA LYS A 79 -4.06 8.67 2.06
C LYS A 79 -4.87 7.57 1.35
N THR A 80 -4.35 6.34 1.29
CA THR A 80 -5.02 5.19 0.66
C THR A 80 -6.36 4.90 1.32
N ASN A 81 -6.41 4.88 2.65
CA ASN A 81 -7.66 4.66 3.40
C ASN A 81 -8.71 5.75 3.13
N ARG A 82 -8.29 7.01 2.98
CA ARG A 82 -9.20 8.10 2.57
C ARG A 82 -9.72 7.90 1.14
N MET A 83 -8.86 7.52 0.21
CA MET A 83 -9.28 7.24 -1.18
C MET A 83 -10.30 6.09 -1.23
N LEU A 84 -10.08 5.02 -0.48
CA LEU A 84 -11.01 3.90 -0.38
C LEU A 84 -12.36 4.31 0.24
N ALA A 85 -12.34 5.11 1.31
CA ALA A 85 -13.56 5.60 1.93
C ALA A 85 -14.38 6.53 1.01
N MET A 86 -13.71 7.30 0.14
CA MET A 86 -14.39 8.18 -0.82
C MET A 86 -15.02 7.37 -1.97
N ASP A 87 -14.36 6.33 -2.46
CA ASP A 87 -14.89 5.42 -3.48
C ASP A 87 -16.15 4.69 -2.98
N GLU A 88 -16.21 4.35 -1.69
CA GLU A 88 -17.41 3.78 -1.06
C GLU A 88 -18.59 4.78 -0.98
N THR A 89 -18.31 6.09 -0.94
CA THR A 89 -19.35 7.13 -0.84
C THR A 89 -19.94 7.57 -2.18
N GLU A 90 -19.32 7.23 -3.32
CA GLU A 90 -19.86 7.56 -4.65
C GLU A 90 -20.89 6.54 -5.17
N ILE A 91 -21.28 5.54 -4.36
CA ILE A 91 -22.20 4.45 -4.74
C ILE A 91 -23.65 4.69 -4.23
N PHE A 92 -23.98 5.86 -3.67
CA PHE A 92 -25.33 6.19 -3.19
C PHE A 92 -25.94 7.43 -3.83
#